data_AF-A0A536SKC9-F1
#
_entry.id   AF-A0A536SKC9-F1
#
_cell.length_a   1.000
_cell.length_b   1.000
_cell.length_c   1.000
_cell.angle_alpha   90.00
_cell.angle_beta   90.00
_cell.angle_gamma   90.00
#
_symmetry.space_group_name_H-M   'P 1'
#
loop_
_entity.id
_entity.type
_entity.pdbx_description
1 polymer ?
#
loop_
_entity_poly.entity_id
_entity_poly.type
_entity_poly.pdbx_seq_one_letter_code
_entity_poly.pdbx_strand_id
1 'polypeptide(L)'
;MDSVDLEVVRSALKWTESGHRATLGTVVHTWGSAPRPVGAMLVIRDDGQVMGSVSGGCVEDDLIDKVKAKAIAADKPEVTTYGVTQEQATRYGLPCGGTLQIVLEPVTKESKLKDLLGVIERQELSARFLDMETGRVRLEPGKWSDLLEFDGRILKTVHGPRWRLLLIGAG
;
A
#
# COMPACT_ATOMS: atom_id res chain seq x y z
N MET A 1 8.09 -5.20 9.54
CA MET A 1 7.92 -4.41 8.31
C MET A 1 9.07 -4.80 7.41
N ASP A 2 8.79 -5.15 6.17
CA ASP A 2 9.87 -5.35 5.20
C ASP A 2 10.52 -3.98 4.96
N SER A 3 11.83 -3.95 4.67
CA SER A 3 12.55 -2.69 4.45
C SER A 3 11.88 -1.82 3.37
N VAL A 4 11.21 -2.47 2.41
CA VAL A 4 10.49 -1.82 1.31
C VAL A 4 9.31 -0.97 1.80
N ASP A 5 8.47 -1.48 2.70
CA ASP A 5 7.28 -0.73 3.14
C ASP A 5 7.69 0.54 3.93
N LEU A 6 8.78 0.45 4.70
CA LEU A 6 9.33 1.62 5.41
C LEU A 6 9.82 2.68 4.41
N GLU A 7 10.50 2.27 3.35
CA GLU A 7 10.96 3.18 2.29
C GLU A 7 9.79 3.81 1.52
N VAL A 8 8.67 3.08 1.34
CA VAL A 8 7.43 3.62 0.79
C VAL A 8 6.90 4.76 1.66
N VAL A 9 6.78 4.55 2.97
CA VAL A 9 6.30 5.58 3.92
C VAL A 9 7.25 6.78 3.96
N ARG A 10 8.57 6.54 4.02
CA ARG A 10 9.59 7.61 3.99
C ARG A 10 9.54 8.42 2.70
N SER A 11 9.41 7.75 1.55
CA SER A 11 9.33 8.41 0.24
C SER A 11 8.07 9.26 0.11
N ALA A 12 6.93 8.74 0.56
CA ALA A 12 5.66 9.48 0.58
C ALA A 12 5.78 10.79 1.38
N LEU A 13 6.36 10.72 2.58
CA LEU A 13 6.60 11.90 3.41
C LEU A 13 7.55 12.89 2.75
N LYS A 14 8.71 12.41 2.28
CA LYS A 14 9.72 13.26 1.62
C LYS A 14 9.14 14.00 0.41
N TRP A 15 8.36 13.32 -0.42
CA TRP A 15 7.76 13.91 -1.62
C TRP A 15 6.72 14.96 -1.27
N THR A 16 5.84 14.66 -0.31
CA THR A 16 4.81 15.63 0.13
C THR A 16 5.41 16.85 0.83
N GLU A 17 6.46 16.67 1.63
CA GLU A 17 7.24 17.77 2.22
C GLU A 17 7.95 18.63 1.16
N SER A 18 8.29 18.04 0.01
CA SER A 18 8.88 18.75 -1.14
C SER A 18 7.83 19.43 -2.04
N GLY A 19 6.55 19.42 -1.65
CA GLY A 19 5.46 20.06 -2.39
C GLY A 19 4.83 19.23 -3.51
N HIS A 20 5.25 17.96 -3.68
CA HIS A 20 4.62 17.06 -4.65
C HIS A 20 3.37 16.40 -4.07
N ARG A 21 2.42 16.07 -4.93
CA ARG A 21 1.36 15.12 -4.55
C ARG A 21 1.88 13.69 -4.69
N ALA A 22 1.38 12.83 -3.81
CA ALA A 22 1.68 11.41 -3.84
C ALA A 22 0.42 10.59 -3.58
N THR A 23 0.33 9.42 -4.20
CA THR A 23 -0.75 8.45 -4.03
C THR A 23 -0.15 7.17 -3.47
N LEU A 24 -0.62 6.75 -2.29
CA LEU A 24 -0.21 5.52 -1.64
C LEU A 24 -1.15 4.39 -2.09
N GLY A 25 -0.59 3.28 -2.56
CA GLY A 25 -1.31 2.07 -2.95
C GLY A 25 -1.03 0.95 -1.97
N THR A 26 -2.09 0.24 -1.56
CA THR A 26 -2.00 -0.96 -0.71
C THR A 26 -2.79 -2.10 -1.33
N VAL A 27 -2.16 -3.26 -1.52
CA VAL A 27 -2.87 -4.47 -1.95
C VAL A 27 -3.78 -4.96 -0.82
N VAL A 28 -5.09 -4.99 -1.07
CA VAL A 28 -6.09 -5.41 -0.07
C VAL A 28 -6.67 -6.78 -0.34
N HIS A 29 -6.62 -7.24 -1.60
CA HIS A 29 -7.11 -8.57 -1.96
C HIS A 29 -6.33 -9.12 -3.15
N THR A 30 -6.14 -10.43 -3.15
CA THR A 30 -5.53 -11.18 -4.24
C THR A 30 -6.30 -12.48 -4.45
N TRP A 31 -6.64 -12.80 -5.69
CA TRP A 31 -7.16 -14.11 -6.08
C TRP A 31 -6.18 -14.83 -7.00
N GLY A 32 -6.06 -16.15 -6.86
CA GLY A 32 -5.13 -16.96 -7.64
C GLY A 32 -3.65 -16.61 -7.36
N SER A 33 -2.80 -16.75 -8.37
CA SER A 33 -1.36 -16.49 -8.26
C SER A 33 -1.05 -15.00 -8.48
N ALA A 34 -1.27 -14.16 -7.47
CA ALA A 34 -0.85 -12.77 -7.53
C ALA A 34 0.67 -12.61 -7.26
N PRO A 35 1.37 -11.74 -8.01
CA PRO A 35 2.82 -11.55 -7.88
C PRO A 35 3.29 -10.95 -6.54
N ARG A 36 2.43 -10.18 -5.86
CA ARG A 36 2.68 -9.63 -4.52
C ARG A 36 1.57 -10.02 -3.55
N PRO A 37 1.90 -10.26 -2.27
CA PRO A 37 0.90 -10.62 -1.27
C PRO A 37 0.02 -9.43 -0.87
N VAL A 38 -1.11 -9.72 -0.24
CA VAL A 38 -1.91 -8.74 0.49
C VAL A 38 -1.02 -8.00 1.50
N GLY A 39 -1.15 -6.67 1.53
CA GLY A 39 -0.34 -5.76 2.33
C GLY A 39 0.89 -5.22 1.61
N ALA A 40 1.20 -5.67 0.38
CA ALA A 40 2.23 -5.01 -0.42
C ALA A 40 1.85 -3.56 -0.72
N MET A 41 2.84 -2.66 -0.61
CA MET A 41 2.64 -1.23 -0.74
C MET A 41 3.48 -0.63 -1.87
N LEU A 42 2.97 0.46 -2.45
CA LEU A 42 3.73 1.36 -3.28
C LEU A 42 3.28 2.81 -3.05
N VAL A 43 4.10 3.78 -3.44
CA VAL A 43 3.70 5.18 -3.53
C VAL A 43 4.13 5.74 -4.88
N ILE A 44 3.24 6.52 -5.50
CA ILE A 44 3.45 7.16 -6.80
C ILE A 44 3.38 8.67 -6.62
N ARG A 45 4.40 9.37 -7.08
CA ARG A 45 4.43 10.83 -7.14
C ARG A 45 3.71 11.34 -8.38
N ASP A 46 3.22 12.57 -8.34
CA ASP A 46 2.47 13.19 -9.44
C ASP A 46 3.23 13.37 -10.77
N ASP A 47 4.54 13.20 -10.79
CA ASP A 47 5.36 13.16 -12.00
C ASP A 47 5.70 11.75 -12.50
N GLY A 48 5.21 10.72 -11.80
CA GLY A 48 5.38 9.31 -12.13
C GLY A 48 6.53 8.60 -11.43
N GLN A 49 7.26 9.28 -10.52
CA GLN A 49 8.22 8.57 -9.68
C GLN A 49 7.51 7.55 -8.77
N VAL A 50 8.02 6.32 -8.68
CA VAL A 50 7.43 5.23 -7.89
C VAL A 50 8.42 4.68 -6.87
N MET A 51 7.91 4.28 -5.70
CA MET A 51 8.62 3.52 -4.66
C MET A 51 7.74 2.36 -4.21
N GLY A 52 8.32 1.18 -3.99
CA GLY A 52 7.56 -0.04 -3.68
C GLY A 52 7.02 -0.74 -4.94
N SER A 53 6.19 -1.76 -4.75
CA SER A 53 5.65 -2.58 -5.85
C SER A 53 4.43 -3.39 -5.40
N VAL A 54 3.46 -3.52 -6.31
CA VAL A 54 2.22 -4.31 -6.15
C VAL A 54 2.10 -5.45 -7.17
N SER A 55 2.86 -5.41 -8.27
CA SER A 55 2.90 -6.49 -9.25
C SER A 55 4.29 -6.77 -9.84
N GLY A 56 5.16 -5.77 -9.87
CA GLY A 56 6.51 -5.87 -10.45
C GLY A 56 6.59 -5.44 -11.91
N GLY A 57 5.63 -4.64 -12.41
CA GLY A 57 5.70 -4.05 -13.75
C GLY A 57 4.38 -3.46 -14.22
N CYS A 58 3.63 -4.22 -15.02
CA CYS A 58 2.54 -3.69 -15.85
C CYS A 58 1.40 -2.99 -15.07
N VAL A 59 1.13 -3.40 -13.83
CA VAL A 59 0.13 -2.71 -12.99
C VAL A 59 0.66 -1.35 -12.53
N GLU A 60 1.94 -1.27 -12.19
CA GLU A 60 2.59 -0.02 -11.78
C GLU A 60 2.60 1.03 -12.91
N ASP A 61 2.86 0.63 -14.15
CA ASP A 61 2.85 1.54 -15.31
C ASP A 61 1.46 2.18 -15.52
N ASP A 62 0.40 1.38 -15.47
CA ASP A 62 -0.99 1.87 -15.59
C ASP A 62 -1.37 2.79 -14.42
N LEU A 63 -0.96 2.44 -13.19
CA LEU A 63 -1.18 3.29 -12.03
C LEU A 63 -0.42 4.62 -12.16
N ILE A 64 0.81 4.62 -12.67
CA ILE A 64 1.61 5.83 -12.90
C ILE A 64 0.89 6.76 -13.87
N ASP A 65 0.41 6.25 -15.00
CA ASP A 65 -0.30 7.05 -15.99
C ASP A 65 -1.59 7.64 -15.42
N LYS A 66 -2.36 6.85 -14.68
CA LYS A 66 -3.59 7.30 -14.02
C LYS A 66 -3.34 8.34 -12.93
N VAL A 67 -2.30 8.20 -12.12
CA VAL A 67 -1.91 9.19 -11.09
C VAL A 67 -1.47 10.50 -11.73
N LYS A 68 -0.63 10.45 -12.77
CA LYS A 68 -0.20 11.64 -13.53
C LYS A 68 -1.39 12.37 -14.16
N ALA A 69 -2.34 11.63 -14.70
CA ALA A 69 -3.58 12.17 -15.25
C ALA A 69 -4.57 12.68 -14.20
N LYS A 70 -4.30 12.48 -12.90
CA LYS A 70 -5.24 12.72 -11.78
C LYS A 70 -6.56 11.96 -11.95
N ALA A 71 -6.53 10.83 -12.67
CA ALA A 71 -7.71 10.02 -12.94
C ALA A 71 -8.10 9.14 -11.74
N ILE A 72 -7.14 8.91 -10.83
CA ILE A 72 -7.33 8.08 -9.64
C ILE A 72 -6.89 8.80 -8.37
N ALA A 73 -7.57 8.49 -7.27
CA ALA A 73 -7.27 8.92 -5.90
C ALA A 73 -6.88 10.41 -5.80
N ALA A 74 -7.57 11.28 -6.56
CA ALA A 74 -7.21 12.70 -6.66
C ALA A 74 -7.48 13.46 -5.36
N ASP A 75 -8.64 13.20 -4.75
CA ASP A 75 -9.11 13.90 -3.54
C ASP A 75 -9.51 12.95 -2.40
N LYS A 76 -9.89 11.71 -2.74
CA LYS A 76 -10.36 10.71 -1.77
C LYS A 76 -9.81 9.32 -2.08
N PRO A 77 -9.74 8.41 -1.09
CA PRO A 77 -9.37 7.04 -1.35
C PRO A 77 -10.37 6.33 -2.27
N GLU A 78 -9.87 5.37 -3.03
CA GLU A 78 -10.70 4.53 -3.88
C GLU A 78 -10.05 3.15 -4.11
N VAL A 79 -10.82 2.25 -4.71
CA VAL A 79 -10.40 0.87 -4.99
C VAL A 79 -10.22 0.69 -6.48
N THR A 80 -9.07 0.16 -6.89
CA THR A 80 -8.82 -0.27 -8.26
C THR A 80 -8.60 -1.78 -8.30
N THR A 81 -9.29 -2.45 -9.24
CA THR A 81 -9.21 -3.91 -9.44
C THR A 81 -8.61 -4.22 -10.81
N TYR A 82 -7.63 -5.12 -10.84
CA TYR A 82 -6.95 -5.61 -12.04
C TYR A 82 -7.19 -7.10 -12.23
N GLY A 83 -7.24 -7.55 -13.49
CA GLY A 83 -7.45 -8.97 -13.83
C GLY A 83 -8.90 -9.42 -13.69
N VAL A 84 -9.86 -8.52 -13.94
CA VAL A 84 -11.30 -8.85 -13.93
C VAL A 84 -11.68 -9.67 -15.16
N THR A 85 -11.02 -9.42 -16.30
CA THR A 85 -11.16 -10.22 -17.53
C THR A 85 -9.86 -10.97 -17.86
N GLN A 86 -9.96 -12.00 -18.68
CA GLN A 86 -8.81 -12.78 -19.13
C GLN A 86 -7.85 -11.95 -20.01
N GLU A 87 -8.38 -11.01 -20.81
CA GLU A 87 -7.54 -10.07 -21.57
C GLU A 87 -6.79 -9.13 -20.64
N GLN A 88 -7.44 -8.63 -19.58
CA GLN A 88 -6.77 -7.79 -18.58
C GLN A 88 -5.71 -8.57 -17.82
N ALA A 89 -6.00 -9.79 -17.38
CA ALA A 89 -5.02 -10.62 -16.70
C ALA A 89 -3.76 -10.84 -17.56
N THR A 90 -3.96 -11.14 -18.85
CA THR A 90 -2.86 -11.30 -19.81
C THR A 90 -2.08 -9.99 -20.00
N ARG A 91 -2.77 -8.85 -20.17
CA ARG A 91 -2.14 -7.52 -20.33
C ARG A 91 -1.27 -7.14 -19.14
N TYR A 92 -1.69 -7.50 -17.93
CA TYR A 92 -0.98 -7.14 -16.70
C TYR A 92 -0.01 -8.21 -16.21
N GLY A 93 0.23 -9.27 -17.00
CA GLY A 93 1.12 -10.37 -16.62
C GLY A 93 0.61 -11.16 -15.42
N LEU A 94 -0.69 -11.10 -15.11
CA LEU A 94 -1.31 -11.92 -14.07
C LEU A 94 -1.50 -13.33 -14.64
N PRO A 95 -1.06 -14.40 -13.94
CA PRO A 95 -1.34 -15.77 -14.33
C PRO A 95 -2.84 -15.98 -14.55
N CYS A 96 -3.23 -16.90 -15.44
CA CYS A 96 -4.65 -17.18 -15.73
C CYS A 96 -5.47 -17.35 -14.43
N GLY A 97 -6.45 -16.45 -14.21
CA GLY A 97 -7.29 -16.42 -13.02
C GLY A 97 -6.78 -15.57 -11.86
N GLY A 98 -5.70 -14.79 -12.04
CA GLY A 98 -5.20 -13.85 -11.05
C GLY A 98 -5.99 -12.53 -11.03
N THR A 99 -6.44 -12.10 -9.85
CA THR A 99 -7.07 -10.77 -9.66
C THR A 99 -6.38 -10.04 -8.51
N LEU A 100 -6.18 -8.73 -8.67
CA LEU A 100 -5.51 -7.88 -7.70
C LEU A 100 -6.41 -6.68 -7.37
N GLN A 101 -6.65 -6.45 -6.09
CA GLN A 101 -7.40 -5.29 -5.62
C GLN A 101 -6.48 -4.39 -4.78
N ILE A 102 -6.45 -3.11 -5.13
CA ILE A 102 -5.57 -2.11 -4.53
C ILE A 102 -6.44 -0.95 -4.03
N VAL A 103 -6.26 -0.59 -2.76
CA VAL A 103 -6.74 0.70 -2.25
C VAL A 103 -5.69 1.74 -2.58
N LEU A 104 -6.11 2.82 -3.23
CA LEU A 104 -5.31 3.98 -3.55
C LEU A 104 -5.79 5.14 -2.68
N GLU A 105 -4.90 5.79 -1.94
CA GLU A 105 -5.21 6.96 -1.13
C GLU A 105 -4.30 8.15 -1.49
N PRO A 106 -4.84 9.37 -1.62
CA PRO A 106 -4.01 10.56 -1.69
C PRO A 106 -3.28 10.75 -0.36
N VAL A 107 -1.96 10.98 -0.41
CA VAL A 107 -1.16 11.25 0.77
C VAL A 107 -1.39 12.68 1.23
N THR A 108 -2.03 12.83 2.39
CA THR A 108 -2.31 14.12 3.02
C THR A 108 -1.88 14.12 4.48
N LYS A 109 -2.10 15.22 5.19
CA LYS A 109 -1.90 15.28 6.65
C LYS A 109 -2.82 14.29 7.38
N GLU A 110 -4.01 14.05 6.85
CA GLU A 110 -4.97 13.11 7.42
C GLU A 110 -4.54 11.65 7.26
N SER A 111 -3.56 11.35 6.40
CA SER A 111 -2.99 10.01 6.22
C SER A 111 -2.11 9.55 7.40
N LYS A 112 -1.75 10.45 8.32
CA LYS A 112 -0.97 10.20 9.55
C LYS A 112 0.37 9.47 9.35
N LEU A 113 0.98 9.58 8.16
CA LEU A 113 2.22 8.86 7.84
C LEU A 113 3.41 9.29 8.70
N LYS A 114 3.47 10.56 9.12
CA LYS A 114 4.54 11.06 9.99
C LYS A 114 4.46 10.46 11.40
N ASP A 115 3.25 10.40 11.94
CA ASP A 115 2.99 9.77 13.24
C ASP A 115 3.28 8.27 13.17
N LEU A 116 2.83 7.61 12.09
CA LEU A 116 3.11 6.20 11.81
C LEU A 116 4.62 5.91 11.75
N LEU A 117 5.38 6.72 11.01
CA LEU A 117 6.83 6.57 10.91
C LEU A 117 7.48 6.67 12.30
N GLY A 118 7.05 7.62 13.13
CA GLY A 118 7.53 7.75 14.50
C GLY A 118 7.26 6.51 15.36
N VAL A 119 6.10 5.85 15.20
CA VAL A 119 5.80 4.58 15.89
C VAL A 119 6.73 3.45 15.42
N ILE A 120 6.93 3.34 14.10
CA ILE A 120 7.79 2.30 13.52
C ILE A 120 9.27 2.49 13.93
N GLU A 121 9.76 3.73 13.96
CA GLU A 121 11.13 4.05 14.37
C GLU A 121 11.39 3.70 15.85
N ARG A 122 10.36 3.79 16.71
CA ARG A 122 10.40 3.31 18.10
C ARG A 122 10.28 1.79 18.25
N GLN A 123 10.23 1.03 17.15
CA GLN A 123 10.03 -0.42 17.15
C GLN A 123 8.69 -0.85 17.78
N GLU A 124 7.66 0.00 17.68
CA GLU A 124 6.31 -0.29 18.17
C GLU A 124 5.43 -0.79 17.02
N LEU A 125 4.43 -1.61 17.35
CA LEU A 125 3.38 -2.04 16.41
C LEU A 125 2.24 -1.02 16.41
N SER A 126 1.74 -0.68 15.22
CA SER A 126 0.57 0.18 15.03
C SER A 126 -0.44 -0.45 14.08
N ALA A 127 -1.71 -0.40 14.47
CA ALA A 127 -2.83 -0.62 13.56
C ALA A 127 -3.27 0.75 13.00
N ARG A 128 -3.26 0.87 11.67
CA ARG A 128 -3.67 2.06 10.94
C ARG A 128 -5.01 1.81 10.25
N PHE A 129 -6.01 2.63 10.56
CA PHE A 129 -7.36 2.54 10.03
C PHE A 129 -7.63 3.73 9.10
N LEU A 130 -7.75 3.48 7.80
CA LEU A 130 -8.14 4.46 6.79
C LEU A 130 -9.63 4.38 6.54
N ASP A 131 -10.33 5.52 6.64
CA ASP A 131 -11.72 5.66 6.24
C ASP A 131 -11.81 6.06 4.75
N MET A 132 -12.48 5.24 3.95
CA MET A 132 -12.56 5.40 2.48
C MET A 132 -13.44 6.57 2.05
N GLU A 133 -14.37 7.02 2.89
CA GLU A 133 -15.27 8.13 2.57
C GLU A 133 -14.58 9.48 2.80
N THR A 134 -13.80 9.58 3.87
CA THR A 134 -13.21 10.84 4.34
C THR A 134 -11.72 10.97 4.07
N GLY A 135 -11.01 9.87 3.80
CA GLY A 135 -9.54 9.83 3.71
C GLY A 135 -8.83 10.03 5.05
N ARG A 136 -9.57 10.02 6.17
CA ARG A 136 -8.98 10.21 7.50
C ARG A 136 -8.43 8.92 8.05
N VAL A 137 -7.32 9.06 8.78
CA VAL A 137 -6.65 7.93 9.42
C VAL A 137 -6.66 8.05 10.94
N ARG A 138 -6.98 6.93 11.57
CA ARG A 138 -6.75 6.67 13.00
C ARG A 138 -5.59 5.69 13.16
N LEU A 139 -4.71 5.97 14.11
CA LEU A 139 -3.67 5.04 14.56
C LEU A 139 -4.03 4.50 15.93
N GLU A 140 -3.85 3.21 16.13
CA GLU A 140 -3.97 2.54 17.43
C GLU A 140 -2.74 1.67 17.70
N PRO A 141 -2.46 1.31 18.97
CA PRO A 141 -1.51 0.26 19.28
C PRO A 141 -1.89 -1.03 18.56
N GLY A 142 -0.96 -1.58 17.77
CA GLY A 142 -1.17 -2.83 17.07
C GLY A 142 -0.89 -4.04 17.96
N LYS A 143 -1.56 -5.16 17.66
CA LYS A 143 -1.30 -6.47 18.25
C LYS A 143 -0.60 -7.36 17.24
N TRP A 144 0.15 -8.34 17.74
CA TRP A 144 0.86 -9.30 16.89
C TRP A 144 -0.07 -10.17 16.05
N SER A 145 -1.31 -10.37 16.51
CA SER A 145 -2.34 -11.13 15.82
C SER A 145 -3.17 -10.29 14.85
N ASP A 146 -2.94 -8.98 14.79
CA ASP A 146 -3.66 -8.12 13.85
C ASP A 146 -3.23 -8.45 12.41
N LEU A 147 -4.23 -8.51 11.53
CA LEU A 147 -4.05 -8.71 10.10
C LEU A 147 -4.52 -7.47 9.35
N LEU A 148 -4.13 -7.39 8.08
CA LEU A 148 -4.77 -6.47 7.15
C LEU A 148 -6.23 -6.90 6.95
N GLU A 149 -7.14 -5.96 7.07
CA GLU A 149 -8.58 -6.18 6.89
C GLU A 149 -9.14 -5.03 6.06
N PHE A 150 -10.06 -5.33 5.13
CA PHE A 150 -10.74 -4.35 4.33
C PHE A 150 -12.19 -4.77 4.10
N ASP A 151 -13.14 -3.91 4.47
CA ASP A 151 -14.59 -4.16 4.36
C ASP A 151 -15.29 -3.29 3.31
N GLY A 152 -14.52 -2.54 2.51
CA GLY A 152 -15.03 -1.56 1.55
C GLY A 152 -15.19 -0.15 2.10
N ARG A 153 -15.26 0.02 3.43
CA ARG A 153 -15.38 1.32 4.12
C ARG A 153 -14.12 1.66 4.90
N ILE A 154 -13.55 0.70 5.61
CA ILE A 154 -12.36 0.85 6.44
C ILE A 154 -11.28 -0.10 5.95
N LEU A 155 -10.10 0.43 5.70
CA LEU A 155 -8.87 -0.34 5.51
C LEU A 155 -8.05 -0.31 6.80
N LYS A 156 -7.93 -1.46 7.47
CA LYS A 156 -7.02 -1.69 8.58
C LYS A 156 -5.71 -2.27 8.03
N THR A 157 -4.59 -1.62 8.32
CA THR A 157 -3.23 -2.09 8.00
C THR A 157 -2.40 -2.15 9.28
N VAL A 158 -1.38 -3.02 9.32
CA VAL A 158 -0.54 -3.22 10.51
C VAL A 158 0.92 -2.93 10.14
N HIS A 159 1.54 -2.05 10.90
CA HIS A 159 2.91 -1.56 10.65
C HIS A 159 3.76 -1.70 11.90
N GLY A 160 5.07 -1.91 11.73
CA GLY A 160 6.01 -2.10 12.84
C GLY A 160 6.87 -3.35 12.67
N PRO A 161 7.73 -3.68 13.65
CA PRO A 161 8.63 -4.82 13.55
C PRO A 161 7.84 -6.12 13.37
N ARG A 162 8.27 -6.94 12.40
CA ARG A 162 7.81 -8.32 12.25
C ARG A 162 8.80 -9.20 13.00
N TRP A 163 8.29 -10.09 13.85
CA TRP A 163 9.14 -11.01 14.60
C TRP A 163 9.89 -11.91 13.62
N ARG A 164 11.22 -11.94 13.75
CA ARG A 164 12.10 -12.84 12.99
C ARG A 164 12.38 -14.04 13.87
N LEU A 165 12.05 -15.24 13.37
CA LEU A 165 12.49 -16.48 14.02
C LEU A 165 13.97 -16.69 13.68
N LEU A 166 14.83 -16.66 14.70
CA LEU A 166 16.25 -16.99 14.56
C LEU A 166 16.46 -18.43 15.04
N LEU A 167 16.68 -19.35 14.09
CA LEU A 167 17.07 -20.73 14.39
C LEU A 167 18.60 -20.83 14.39
N ILE A 168 19.21 -21.06 15.55
CA ILE A 168 20.65 -21.32 15.69
C ILE A 168 20.83 -22.79 16.03
N GLY A 169 21.33 -23.56 15.07
CA GLY A 169 21.70 -24.96 15.26
C GLY A 169 23.22 -25.10 15.25
N ALA A 170 23.80 -25.62 16.34
CA ALA A 170 25.12 -26.22 16.32
C ALA A 170 24.90 -27.74 16.21
N GLY A 171 24.76 -28.21 14.97
CA GLY A 171 24.76 -29.64 14.62
C GLY A 171 26.13 -30.04 14.09
#